data_AF-A0A7G9W876-F1
#
_entry.id   AF-A0A7G9W876-F1
#
_cell.length_a   1.000
_cell.length_b   1.000
_cell.length_c   1.000
_cell.angle_alpha   90.00
_cell.angle_beta   90.00
_cell.angle_gamma   90.00
#
_symmetry.space_group_name_H-M   'P 1'
#
loop_
_entity.id
_entity.type
_entity.pdbx_description
1 polymer ?
#
loop_
_entity_poly.entity_id
_entity_poly.type
_entity_poly.pdbx_seq_one_letter_code
_entity_poly.pdbx_strand_id
1 'polypeptide(L)'
;MLGLSFSGGGQSGIAHIGVIKGIQLDGIYIGAVSGSSVGAIMAAAVALDMPYEALEKIALNLSKSDLLDIRPNLWNFIKLKVRVILGKFSFQDTAHWSLLEGERITKILRKIYGDIKISELIKPIAITAVDVNCGLDVIFTNKPELFKEFKGLVIDDIPLYLAVRSSIAIPLIYKGVNYKKCYFVDGGLTNNLPVNLASKLGAKKVISVEVASRPPFDNKVKDILDLGSRLITIAVDNSKYYTNPFIALEPELPDVSLGDFNETSRLIDGGYKSYLEKREKILKNY
;
A
#
# COMPACT_ATOMS: atom_id res chain seq x y z
N MET A 1 -6.54 11.50 21.05
CA MET A 1 -5.70 10.58 20.24
C MET A 1 -5.85 10.94 18.78
N LEU A 2 -4.74 11.39 18.18
CA LEU A 2 -4.62 11.65 16.76
C LEU A 2 -4.24 10.34 16.04
N GLY A 3 -4.79 10.11 14.86
CA GLY A 3 -4.43 8.99 13.99
C GLY A 3 -3.96 9.45 12.62
N LEU A 4 -3.20 8.57 11.94
CA LEU A 4 -2.79 8.76 10.56
C LEU A 4 -3.39 7.68 9.65
N SER A 5 -3.78 8.07 8.45
CA SER A 5 -4.20 7.15 7.39
C SER A 5 -3.47 7.47 6.11
N PHE A 6 -2.68 6.52 5.61
CA PHE A 6 -1.89 6.69 4.39
C PHE A 6 -2.55 6.01 3.20
N SER A 7 -2.76 6.74 2.11
CA SER A 7 -3.29 6.15 0.89
C SER A 7 -2.28 5.26 0.17
N GLY A 8 -2.78 4.37 -0.68
CA GLY A 8 -1.97 3.83 -1.77
C GLY A 8 -1.66 4.88 -2.83
N GLY A 9 -0.83 4.52 -3.81
CA GLY A 9 -0.40 5.45 -4.87
C GLY A 9 0.94 5.11 -5.54
N GLY A 10 1.43 3.86 -5.44
CA GLY A 10 2.68 3.44 -6.07
C GLY A 10 3.88 4.29 -5.64
N GLN A 11 4.64 4.79 -6.62
CA GLN A 11 5.87 5.56 -6.41
C GLN A 11 5.61 6.90 -5.69
N SER A 12 4.46 7.54 -5.93
CA SER A 12 4.08 8.79 -5.28
C SER A 12 3.97 8.67 -3.75
N GLY A 13 3.84 7.46 -3.22
CA GLY A 13 3.86 7.19 -1.78
C GLY A 13 5.16 7.52 -1.05
N ILE A 14 6.25 7.82 -1.77
CA ILE A 14 7.46 8.40 -1.15
C ILE A 14 7.12 9.72 -0.45
N ALA A 15 6.13 10.48 -0.94
CA ALA A 15 5.71 11.73 -0.33
C ALA A 15 5.19 11.58 1.11
N HIS A 16 4.70 10.41 1.50
CA HIS A 16 4.31 10.13 2.88
C HIS A 16 5.47 10.38 3.87
N ILE A 17 6.72 10.16 3.45
CA ILE A 17 7.92 10.40 4.27
C ILE A 17 8.02 11.88 4.66
N GLY A 18 7.72 12.80 3.74
CA GLY A 18 7.73 14.23 4.01
C GLY A 18 6.68 14.65 5.05
N VAL A 19 5.50 14.02 5.02
CA VAL A 19 4.49 14.23 6.05
C VAL A 19 4.95 13.68 7.40
N ILE A 20 5.52 12.47 7.43
CA ILE A 20 6.07 11.87 8.65
C ILE A 20 7.16 12.76 9.25
N LYS A 21 8.04 13.31 8.42
CA LYS A 21 9.06 14.28 8.81
C LYS A 21 8.44 15.48 9.53
N GLY A 22 7.42 16.11 8.95
CA GLY A 22 6.77 17.26 9.58
C GLY A 22 6.12 16.94 10.93
N ILE A 23 5.44 15.80 11.01
CA ILE A 23 4.80 15.32 12.25
C ILE A 23 5.84 15.05 13.34
N GLN A 24 6.96 14.40 13.00
CA GLN A 24 8.03 14.09 13.95
C GLN A 24 8.79 15.33 14.40
N LEU A 25 9.08 16.28 13.50
CA LEU A 25 9.74 17.55 13.86
C LEU A 25 8.90 18.40 14.84
N ASP A 26 7.57 18.32 14.74
CA ASP A 26 6.66 19.01 15.66
C ASP A 26 6.34 18.19 16.94
N GLY A 27 6.96 17.00 17.10
CA GLY A 27 6.76 16.16 18.29
C GLY A 27 5.34 15.62 18.45
N ILE A 28 4.61 15.47 17.34
CA ILE A 28 3.21 15.01 17.34
C ILE A 28 3.18 13.49 17.50
N TYR A 29 2.57 13.03 18.58
CA TYR A 29 2.35 11.61 18.86
C TYR A 29 1.14 11.07 18.09
N ILE A 30 1.36 9.99 17.35
CA ILE A 30 0.34 9.28 16.59
C ILE A 30 -0.09 8.05 17.39
N GLY A 31 -1.35 7.98 17.78
CA GLY A 31 -1.87 6.90 18.62
C GLY A 31 -2.56 5.76 17.88
N ALA A 32 -2.87 5.94 16.59
CA ALA A 32 -3.35 4.86 15.73
C ALA A 32 -2.98 5.15 14.27
N VAL A 33 -2.73 4.10 13.49
CA VAL A 33 -2.30 4.25 12.10
C VAL A 33 -3.04 3.27 11.20
N SER A 34 -3.30 3.67 9.96
CA SER A 34 -3.78 2.77 8.93
C SER A 34 -3.11 3.04 7.58
N GLY A 35 -3.07 2.03 6.71
CA GLY A 35 -2.49 2.20 5.39
C GLY A 35 -2.88 1.14 4.37
N SER A 36 -2.86 1.52 3.10
CA SER A 36 -3.09 0.65 1.94
C SER A 36 -1.92 0.75 0.97
N SER A 37 -1.48 -0.37 0.38
CA SER A 37 -0.39 -0.39 -0.59
C SER A 37 0.89 0.28 -0.04
N VAL A 38 1.49 1.23 -0.75
CA VAL A 38 2.62 2.01 -0.24
C VAL A 38 2.31 2.71 1.10
N GLY A 39 1.05 3.08 1.34
CA GLY A 39 0.61 3.57 2.64
C GLY A 39 0.72 2.53 3.76
N ALA A 40 0.64 1.22 3.46
CA ALA A 40 0.87 0.15 4.43
C ALA A 40 2.34 0.07 4.88
N ILE A 41 3.29 0.35 3.97
CA ILE A 41 4.71 0.48 4.30
C ILE A 41 4.87 1.60 5.34
N MET A 42 4.25 2.76 5.08
CA MET A 42 4.36 3.93 5.96
C MET A 42 3.64 3.72 7.29
N ALA A 43 2.47 3.08 7.27
CA ALA A 43 1.77 2.64 8.46
C ALA A 43 2.66 1.73 9.35
N ALA A 44 3.28 0.71 8.76
CA ALA A 44 4.20 -0.17 9.50
C ALA A 44 5.39 0.60 10.11
N ALA A 45 5.97 1.54 9.35
CA ALA A 45 7.05 2.38 9.83
C ALA A 45 6.64 3.28 11.01
N VAL A 46 5.49 3.95 10.92
CA VAL A 46 4.95 4.79 12.00
C VAL A 46 4.56 3.93 13.21
N ALA A 47 4.00 2.74 13.01
CA ALA A 47 3.67 1.82 14.09
C ALA A 47 4.89 1.39 14.91
N LEU A 48 6.06 1.31 14.26
CA LEU A 48 7.36 1.00 14.85
C LEU A 48 8.15 2.22 15.33
N ASP A 49 7.58 3.43 15.24
CA ASP A 49 8.26 4.69 15.61
C ASP A 49 9.59 4.88 14.86
N MET A 50 9.65 4.46 13.59
CA MET A 50 10.84 4.65 12.77
C MET A 50 11.11 6.15 12.54
N PRO A 51 12.36 6.61 12.69
CA PRO A 51 12.71 8.01 12.42
C PRO A 51 12.61 8.31 10.93
N TYR A 52 12.11 9.50 10.57
CA TYR A 52 11.92 9.90 9.17
C TYR A 52 13.24 9.88 8.39
N GLU A 53 14.38 10.14 9.03
CA GLU A 53 15.70 10.10 8.41
C GLU A 53 16.05 8.69 7.91
N ALA A 54 15.62 7.65 8.65
CA ALA A 54 15.81 6.27 8.21
C ALA A 54 14.94 5.97 6.99
N LEU A 55 13.70 6.46 6.95
CA LEU A 55 12.79 6.30 5.82
C LEU A 55 13.31 7.02 4.58
N GLU A 56 13.76 8.26 4.74
CA GLU A 56 14.38 9.08 3.70
C GLU A 56 15.64 8.40 3.14
N LYS A 57 16.53 7.90 4.02
CA LYS A 57 17.71 7.14 3.60
C LYS A 57 17.35 5.87 2.86
N ILE A 58 16.33 5.13 3.29
CA ILE A 58 15.86 3.94 2.57
C ILE A 58 15.37 4.35 1.17
N ALA A 59 14.49 5.35 1.08
CA ALA A 59 13.92 5.81 -0.19
C ALA A 59 14.99 6.27 -1.19
N LEU A 60 15.98 7.05 -0.73
CA LEU A 60 17.08 7.54 -1.57
C LEU A 60 18.02 6.44 -2.07
N ASN A 61 18.07 5.29 -1.39
CA ASN A 61 18.89 4.15 -1.80
C ASN A 61 18.13 3.09 -2.60
N LEU A 62 16.81 3.25 -2.78
CA LEU A 62 16.03 2.34 -3.61
C LEU A 62 16.33 2.60 -5.09
N SER A 63 16.38 1.51 -5.84
CA SER A 63 16.59 1.53 -7.28
C SER A 63 15.46 0.81 -8.00
N LYS A 64 15.34 1.04 -9.31
CA LYS A 64 14.43 0.29 -10.18
C LYS A 64 14.63 -1.23 -10.06
N SER A 65 15.86 -1.67 -9.82
CA SER A 65 16.19 -3.10 -9.69
C SER A 65 15.64 -3.73 -8.40
N ASP A 66 15.39 -2.93 -7.37
CA ASP A 66 14.82 -3.41 -6.11
C ASP A 66 13.32 -3.68 -6.23
N LEU A 67 12.63 -2.91 -7.06
CA LEU A 67 11.20 -3.07 -7.36
C LEU A 67 10.93 -4.07 -8.49
N LEU A 68 11.77 -4.09 -9.52
CA LEU A 68 11.55 -4.90 -10.71
C LEU A 68 12.39 -6.19 -10.68
N ASP A 69 11.85 -7.24 -10.08
CA ASP A 69 12.33 -8.61 -10.26
C ASP A 69 11.64 -9.29 -11.46
N ILE A 70 11.90 -8.74 -12.64
CA ILE A 70 11.51 -9.37 -13.91
C ILE A 70 12.34 -10.65 -14.07
N ARG A 71 11.78 -11.80 -13.71
CA ARG A 71 12.24 -13.05 -14.30
C ARG A 71 11.50 -13.19 -15.63
N PRO A 72 12.18 -13.17 -16.79
CA PRO A 72 11.55 -13.67 -18.00
C PRO A 72 11.28 -15.16 -17.77
N ASN A 73 10.08 -15.50 -17.31
CA ASN A 73 9.59 -16.87 -17.30
C ASN A 73 9.24 -17.26 -18.75
N LEU A 74 10.24 -17.19 -19.63
CA LEU A 74 10.20 -17.62 -21.02
C LEU A 74 9.72 -19.08 -21.08
N TRP A 75 10.08 -19.87 -20.07
CA TRP A 75 9.61 -21.23 -19.84
C TRP A 75 8.09 -21.35 -19.63
N ASN A 76 7.43 -20.37 -19.01
CA ASN A 76 5.96 -20.38 -18.89
C ASN A 76 5.30 -20.04 -20.21
N PHE A 77 5.85 -19.10 -20.99
CA PHE A 77 5.37 -18.82 -22.35
C PHE A 77 5.58 -20.02 -23.28
N ILE A 78 6.71 -20.71 -23.19
CA ILE A 78 6.99 -21.93 -23.94
C ILE A 78 6.04 -23.05 -23.51
N LYS A 79 5.86 -23.28 -22.20
CA LYS A 79 4.90 -24.27 -21.67
C LYS A 79 3.47 -23.96 -22.09
N LEU A 80 3.05 -22.69 -22.10
CA LEU A 80 1.74 -22.26 -22.56
C LEU A 80 1.57 -22.53 -24.05
N LYS A 81 2.55 -22.16 -24.88
CA LYS A 81 2.54 -22.50 -26.32
C LYS A 81 2.45 -24.01 -26.55
N VAL A 82 3.22 -24.81 -25.82
CA VAL A 82 3.18 -26.29 -25.92
C VAL A 82 1.82 -26.83 -25.48
N ARG A 83 1.23 -26.35 -24.38
CA ARG A 83 -0.09 -26.79 -23.90
C ARG A 83 -1.24 -26.39 -24.84
N VAL A 84 -1.16 -25.20 -25.44
CA VAL A 84 -2.10 -24.75 -26.49
C VAL A 84 -2.00 -25.66 -27.71
N ILE A 85 -0.78 -25.96 -28.18
CA ILE A 85 -0.55 -26.88 -29.31
C ILE A 85 -1.06 -28.29 -28.99
N LEU A 86 -0.90 -28.76 -27.75
CA LEU A 86 -1.35 -30.08 -27.30
C LEU A 86 -2.85 -30.14 -26.94
N GLY A 87 -3.61 -29.06 -27.15
CA GLY A 87 -5.05 -29.01 -26.82
C GLY A 87 -5.36 -29.12 -25.32
N LYS A 88 -4.36 -28.99 -24.44
CA LYS A 88 -4.48 -29.03 -22.97
C LYS A 88 -4.52 -27.62 -22.39
N PHE A 89 -5.28 -26.74 -23.03
CA PHE A 89 -5.44 -25.35 -22.60
C PHE A 89 -6.51 -25.26 -21.52
N SER A 90 -6.13 -24.90 -20.30
CA SER A 90 -7.06 -24.49 -19.24
C SER A 90 -7.00 -22.97 -19.06
N PHE A 91 -8.13 -22.32 -18.76
CA PHE A 91 -8.17 -20.91 -18.33
C PHE A 91 -7.33 -20.66 -17.06
N GLN A 92 -6.94 -21.70 -16.33
CA GLN A 92 -6.02 -21.63 -15.20
C GLN A 92 -4.54 -21.52 -15.63
N ASP A 93 -4.19 -21.91 -16.85
CA ASP A 93 -2.81 -21.83 -17.36
C ASP A 93 -2.38 -20.39 -17.69
N THR A 94 -3.35 -19.47 -17.72
CA THR A 94 -3.13 -18.03 -17.85
C THR A 94 -2.98 -17.33 -16.49
N ALA A 95 -3.04 -18.04 -15.36
CA ALA A 95 -3.01 -17.45 -14.01
C ALA A 95 -1.66 -16.82 -13.58
N HIS A 96 -0.68 -16.74 -14.47
CA HIS A 96 0.63 -16.10 -14.22
C HIS A 96 0.77 -14.76 -14.95
N TRP A 97 -0.22 -13.86 -14.81
CA TRP A 97 -0.21 -12.54 -15.45
C TRP A 97 0.49 -11.43 -14.64
N SER A 98 0.93 -11.72 -13.41
CA SER A 98 1.75 -10.77 -12.67
C SER A 98 3.16 -10.72 -13.27
N LEU A 99 3.59 -9.52 -13.65
CA LEU A 99 4.90 -9.29 -14.29
C LEU A 99 6.08 -9.55 -13.34
N LEU A 100 5.85 -9.43 -12.03
CA LEU A 100 6.86 -9.50 -10.98
C LEU A 100 6.46 -10.53 -9.91
N GLU A 101 7.40 -11.37 -9.49
CA GLU A 101 7.18 -12.30 -8.36
C GLU A 101 7.13 -11.53 -7.02
N GLY A 102 7.85 -10.40 -6.92
CA GLY A 102 7.96 -9.61 -5.71
C GLY A 102 8.80 -10.28 -4.61
N GLU A 103 9.73 -11.17 -4.96
CA GLU A 103 10.72 -11.77 -4.06
C GLU A 103 11.68 -10.70 -3.52
N ARG A 104 12.14 -9.77 -4.39
CA ARG A 104 13.09 -8.71 -4.00
C ARG A 104 12.47 -7.76 -2.99
N ILE A 105 11.29 -7.22 -3.29
CA ILE A 105 10.58 -6.34 -2.38
C ILE A 105 10.23 -7.05 -1.07
N THR A 106 9.89 -8.35 -1.09
CA THR A 106 9.67 -9.13 0.14
C THR A 106 10.93 -9.20 1.01
N LYS A 107 12.11 -9.43 0.41
CA LYS A 107 13.39 -9.45 1.14
C LYS A 107 13.72 -8.09 1.75
N ILE A 108 13.45 -7.00 1.01
CA ILE A 108 13.64 -5.63 1.50
C ILE A 108 12.71 -5.35 2.68
N LEU A 109 11.42 -5.65 2.56
CA LEU A 109 10.45 -5.47 3.64
C LEU A 109 10.82 -6.29 4.88
N ARG A 110 11.26 -7.54 4.70
CA ARG A 110 11.74 -8.39 5.80
C ARG A 110 13.01 -7.83 6.45
N LYS A 111 13.91 -7.21 5.68
CA LYS A 111 15.10 -6.53 6.23
C LYS A 111 14.73 -5.28 7.04
N ILE A 112 13.70 -4.55 6.63
CA ILE A 112 13.24 -3.32 7.29
C ILE A 112 12.46 -3.67 8.57
N TYR A 113 11.49 -4.56 8.49
CA TYR A 113 10.54 -4.84 9.57
C TYR A 113 10.85 -6.09 10.39
N GLY A 114 11.82 -6.91 9.96
CA GLY A 114 12.15 -8.18 10.60
C GLY A 114 11.02 -9.21 10.46
N ASP A 115 11.02 -10.19 11.35
CA ASP A 115 10.04 -11.28 11.40
C ASP A 115 8.96 -11.06 12.49
N ILE A 116 8.87 -9.85 13.05
CA ILE A 116 7.86 -9.53 14.06
C ILE A 116 6.46 -9.76 13.49
N LYS A 117 5.56 -10.32 14.29
CA LYS A 117 4.15 -10.42 13.93
C LYS A 117 3.47 -9.09 14.14
N ILE A 118 2.44 -8.81 13.35
CA ILE A 118 1.66 -7.59 13.52
C ILE A 118 1.03 -7.52 14.92
N SER A 119 0.60 -8.65 15.50
CA SER A 119 0.08 -8.75 16.87
C SER A 119 1.06 -8.30 17.97
N GLU A 120 2.37 -8.29 17.69
CA GLU A 120 3.41 -7.91 18.66
C GLU A 120 3.65 -6.39 18.71
N LEU A 121 3.03 -5.63 17.80
CA LEU A 121 3.15 -4.18 17.79
C LEU A 121 2.38 -3.54 18.95
N ILE A 122 2.98 -2.50 19.55
CA ILE A 122 2.35 -1.72 20.62
C ILE A 122 1.34 -0.72 20.04
N LYS A 123 1.74 0.03 19.00
CA LYS A 123 0.89 1.05 18.39
C LYS A 123 -0.25 0.39 17.59
N PRO A 124 -1.52 0.78 17.79
CA PRO A 124 -2.65 0.30 16.99
C PRO A 124 -2.42 0.55 15.49
N ILE A 125 -2.50 -0.52 14.69
CA ILE A 125 -2.30 -0.48 13.24
C ILE A 125 -3.39 -1.26 12.51
N ALA A 126 -3.79 -0.80 11.32
CA ALA A 126 -4.61 -1.54 10.37
C ALA A 126 -4.04 -1.44 8.95
N ILE A 127 -3.77 -2.57 8.31
CA ILE A 127 -3.31 -2.66 6.92
C ILE A 127 -4.39 -3.36 6.09
N THR A 128 -4.72 -2.79 4.92
CA THR A 128 -5.74 -3.36 4.03
C THR A 128 -5.14 -4.36 3.04
N ALA A 129 -5.90 -5.40 2.72
CA ALA A 129 -5.67 -6.31 1.60
C ALA A 129 -7.01 -6.89 1.13
N VAL A 130 -7.00 -7.69 0.05
CA VAL A 130 -8.17 -8.44 -0.42
C VAL A 130 -7.77 -9.90 -0.61
N ASP A 131 -8.56 -10.85 -0.09
CA ASP A 131 -8.39 -12.26 -0.41
C ASP A 131 -9.23 -12.60 -1.65
N VAL A 132 -8.57 -12.78 -2.79
CA VAL A 132 -9.28 -13.00 -4.06
C VAL A 132 -9.89 -14.39 -4.17
N ASN A 133 -9.53 -15.33 -3.29
CA ASN A 133 -10.16 -16.66 -3.27
C ASN A 133 -11.61 -16.60 -2.78
N CYS A 134 -11.89 -15.73 -1.79
CA CYS A 134 -13.22 -15.58 -1.21
C CYS A 134 -13.89 -14.24 -1.55
N GLY A 135 -13.15 -13.29 -2.13
CA GLY A 135 -13.65 -11.96 -2.50
C GLY A 135 -13.89 -11.04 -1.30
N LEU A 136 -13.29 -11.32 -0.15
CA LEU A 136 -13.48 -10.54 1.07
C LEU A 136 -12.32 -9.57 1.30
N ASP A 137 -12.65 -8.42 1.87
CA ASP A 137 -11.67 -7.50 2.43
C ASP A 137 -10.93 -8.16 3.59
N VAL A 138 -9.65 -7.83 3.70
CA VAL A 138 -8.75 -8.31 4.74
C VAL A 138 -8.19 -7.10 5.49
N ILE A 139 -8.27 -7.16 6.82
CA ILE A 139 -7.60 -6.21 7.71
C ILE A 139 -6.53 -6.98 8.48
N PHE A 140 -5.27 -6.60 8.28
CA PHE A 140 -4.20 -7.00 9.19
C PHE A 140 -4.11 -6.00 10.33
N THR A 141 -4.24 -6.45 11.59
CA THR A 141 -4.23 -5.54 12.75
C THR A 141 -3.76 -6.24 14.03
N ASN A 142 -3.20 -5.46 14.96
CA ASN A 142 -2.91 -5.89 16.33
C ASN A 142 -4.08 -5.66 17.29
N LYS A 143 -5.24 -5.20 16.79
CA LYS A 143 -6.46 -4.92 17.56
C LYS A 143 -7.68 -5.64 16.98
N PRO A 144 -7.63 -6.96 16.73
CA PRO A 144 -8.73 -7.69 16.08
C PRO A 144 -10.05 -7.57 16.84
N GLU A 145 -10.01 -7.40 18.17
CA GLU A 145 -11.16 -7.24 19.03
C GLU A 145 -12.03 -6.01 18.69
N LEU A 146 -11.45 -4.99 18.03
CA LEU A 146 -12.16 -3.79 17.60
C LEU A 146 -12.93 -3.99 16.28
N PHE A 147 -12.71 -5.10 15.57
CA PHE A 147 -13.27 -5.38 14.25
C PHE A 147 -14.27 -6.54 14.23
N LYS A 148 -14.90 -6.87 15.37
CA LYS A 148 -15.89 -7.98 15.46
C LYS A 148 -17.07 -7.87 14.50
N GLU A 149 -17.46 -6.65 14.13
CA GLU A 149 -18.57 -6.36 13.20
C GLU A 149 -18.12 -6.28 11.73
N PHE A 150 -16.80 -6.36 11.48
CA PHE A 150 -16.26 -6.27 10.14
C PHE A 150 -16.66 -7.50 9.32
N LYS A 151 -17.28 -7.27 8.16
CA LYS A 151 -17.77 -8.32 7.26
C LYS A 151 -16.68 -8.79 6.29
N GLY A 152 -15.51 -9.13 6.85
CA GLY A 152 -14.34 -9.59 6.10
C GLY A 152 -13.41 -10.40 6.99
N LEU A 153 -12.17 -10.59 6.56
CA LEU A 153 -11.17 -11.32 7.32
C LEU A 153 -10.35 -10.35 8.18
N VAL A 154 -10.19 -10.67 9.46
CA VAL A 154 -9.31 -9.93 10.38
C VAL A 154 -8.19 -10.87 10.81
N ILE A 155 -6.95 -10.47 10.57
CA ILE A 155 -5.77 -11.32 10.76
C ILE A 155 -4.71 -10.58 11.57
N ASP A 156 -4.32 -11.16 12.70
CA ASP A 156 -3.30 -10.64 13.61
C ASP A 156 -2.06 -11.56 13.69
N ASP A 157 -2.22 -12.85 13.41
CA ASP A 157 -1.14 -13.83 13.32
C ASP A 157 -0.52 -13.88 11.90
N ILE A 158 0.22 -12.83 11.54
CA ILE A 158 1.01 -12.73 10.31
C ILE A 158 2.29 -11.88 10.55
N PRO A 159 3.45 -12.25 9.98
CA PRO A 159 4.63 -11.38 10.00
C PRO A 159 4.32 -10.02 9.36
N LEU A 160 4.76 -8.92 10.00
CA LEU A 160 4.46 -7.56 9.56
C LEU A 160 4.92 -7.31 8.13
N TYR A 161 6.13 -7.75 7.77
CA TYR A 161 6.64 -7.61 6.41
C TYR A 161 5.74 -8.30 5.38
N LEU A 162 5.10 -9.42 5.76
CA LEU A 162 4.24 -10.20 4.88
C LEU A 162 2.84 -9.57 4.76
N ALA A 163 2.31 -8.99 5.84
CA ALA A 163 1.11 -8.16 5.81
C ALA A 163 1.29 -6.96 4.87
N VAL A 164 2.42 -6.24 5.01
CA VAL A 164 2.78 -5.14 4.11
C VAL A 164 2.95 -5.63 2.67
N ARG A 165 3.68 -6.74 2.44
CA ARG A 165 3.87 -7.35 1.11
C ARG A 165 2.54 -7.75 0.46
N SER A 166 1.57 -8.21 1.25
CA SER A 166 0.23 -8.54 0.79
C SER A 166 -0.51 -7.29 0.33
N SER A 167 -0.40 -6.21 1.10
CA SER A 167 -1.02 -4.92 0.78
C SER A 167 -0.43 -4.24 -0.44
N ILE A 168 0.83 -4.49 -0.81
CA ILE A 168 1.46 -3.93 -2.04
C ILE A 168 1.42 -4.89 -3.25
N ALA A 169 0.65 -5.98 -3.17
CA ALA A 169 0.55 -6.98 -4.22
C ALA A 169 -0.42 -6.53 -5.33
N ILE A 170 -0.07 -5.45 -6.03
CA ILE A 170 -0.92 -4.84 -7.08
C ILE A 170 -1.15 -5.87 -8.20
N PRO A 171 -2.39 -6.26 -8.52
CA PRO A 171 -2.65 -7.22 -9.59
C PRO A 171 -2.07 -6.75 -10.93
N LEU A 172 -1.66 -7.70 -11.79
CA LEU A 172 -0.90 -7.49 -13.04
C LEU A 172 0.55 -6.99 -12.86
N ILE A 173 0.87 -6.31 -11.75
CA ILE A 173 2.23 -5.86 -11.45
C ILE A 173 2.96 -6.91 -10.62
N TYR A 174 2.47 -7.18 -9.41
CA TYR A 174 3.05 -8.14 -8.47
C TYR A 174 2.17 -9.37 -8.33
N LYS A 175 2.80 -10.52 -8.08
CA LYS A 175 2.10 -11.74 -7.71
C LYS A 175 1.46 -11.56 -6.34
N GLY A 176 0.25 -12.11 -6.19
CA GLY A 176 -0.43 -12.18 -4.91
C GLY A 176 0.36 -13.01 -3.90
N VAL A 177 0.03 -12.83 -2.62
CA VAL A 177 0.71 -13.50 -1.52
C VAL A 177 -0.13 -14.68 -1.04
N ASN A 178 0.45 -15.88 -1.09
CA ASN A 178 -0.14 -17.04 -0.44
C ASN A 178 0.21 -17.02 1.04
N TYR A 179 -0.80 -17.06 1.91
CA TYR A 179 -0.61 -17.22 3.34
C TYR A 179 -1.75 -18.05 3.92
N LYS A 180 -1.41 -19.18 4.54
CA LYS A 180 -2.38 -20.20 4.99
C LYS A 180 -3.30 -20.60 3.82
N LYS A 181 -4.61 -20.35 3.91
CA LYS A 181 -5.60 -20.71 2.87
C LYS A 181 -6.00 -19.52 1.98
N CYS A 182 -5.40 -18.35 2.19
CA CYS A 182 -5.75 -17.11 1.53
C CYS A 182 -4.77 -16.77 0.41
N TYR A 183 -5.25 -16.05 -0.59
CA TYR A 183 -4.44 -15.48 -1.65
C TYR A 183 -4.66 -13.97 -1.71
N PHE A 184 -3.74 -13.21 -1.14
CA PHE A 184 -3.89 -11.79 -0.92
C PHE A 184 -3.38 -10.95 -2.09
N VAL A 185 -4.13 -9.89 -2.41
CA VAL A 185 -3.73 -8.81 -3.32
C VAL A 185 -3.87 -7.45 -2.62
N ASP A 186 -3.42 -6.40 -3.30
CA ASP A 186 -3.43 -5.02 -2.82
C ASP A 186 -4.82 -4.58 -2.29
N GLY A 187 -4.84 -4.00 -1.09
CA GLY A 187 -6.04 -3.54 -0.41
C GLY A 187 -6.65 -2.28 -1.00
N GLY A 188 -5.91 -1.59 -1.88
CA GLY A 188 -6.36 -0.41 -2.58
C GLY A 188 -7.54 -0.69 -3.49
N LEU A 189 -7.77 -1.95 -3.88
CA LEU A 189 -8.95 -2.34 -4.68
C LEU A 189 -10.28 -1.99 -4.01
N THR A 190 -10.33 -2.00 -2.68
CA THR A 190 -11.57 -1.82 -1.91
C THR A 190 -11.48 -0.76 -0.84
N ASN A 191 -10.29 -0.42 -0.35
CA ASN A 191 -10.08 0.67 0.59
C ASN A 191 -8.68 1.29 0.46
N ASN A 192 -8.49 2.15 -0.55
CA ASN A 192 -7.21 2.79 -0.84
C ASN A 192 -6.81 3.90 0.13
N LEU A 193 -7.74 4.42 0.95
CA LEU A 193 -7.45 5.41 1.98
C LEU A 193 -8.21 5.04 3.27
N PRO A 194 -7.64 4.20 4.16
CA PRO A 194 -8.37 3.57 5.26
C PRO A 194 -8.57 4.45 6.51
N VAL A 195 -9.12 5.68 6.36
CA VAL A 195 -9.41 6.60 7.48
C VAL A 195 -10.37 5.96 8.48
N ASN A 196 -11.36 5.24 7.96
CA ASN A 196 -12.34 4.50 8.77
C ASN A 196 -11.67 3.49 9.70
N LEU A 197 -10.58 2.85 9.28
CA LEU A 197 -9.84 1.89 10.10
C LEU A 197 -9.05 2.59 11.22
N ALA A 198 -8.38 3.71 10.92
CA ALA A 198 -7.72 4.52 11.95
C ALA A 198 -8.73 5.02 13.00
N SER A 199 -9.91 5.46 12.57
CA SER A 199 -11.01 5.83 13.48
C SER A 199 -11.47 4.64 14.34
N LYS A 200 -11.64 3.45 13.75
CA LYS A 200 -12.05 2.23 14.48
C LYS A 200 -11.00 1.78 15.50
N LEU A 201 -9.71 2.03 15.25
CA LEU A 201 -8.61 1.84 16.20
C LEU A 201 -8.62 2.84 17.37
N GLY A 202 -9.59 3.77 17.42
CA GLY A 202 -9.81 4.69 18.53
C GLY A 202 -9.34 6.13 18.27
N ALA A 203 -8.82 6.44 17.08
CA ALA A 203 -8.46 7.82 16.74
C ALA A 203 -9.72 8.71 16.69
N LYS A 204 -9.68 9.83 17.42
CA LYS A 204 -10.80 10.80 17.44
C LYS A 204 -10.69 11.82 16.30
N LYS A 205 -9.46 12.09 15.88
CA LYS A 205 -9.11 12.94 14.74
C LYS A 205 -8.14 12.15 13.89
N VAL A 206 -8.44 11.97 12.60
CA VAL A 206 -7.56 11.27 11.67
C VAL A 206 -7.06 12.25 10.62
N ILE A 207 -5.74 12.36 10.48
CA ILE A 207 -5.13 13.06 9.36
C ILE A 207 -4.92 12.03 8.25
N SER A 208 -5.46 12.27 7.06
CA SER A 208 -5.18 11.46 5.88
C SER A 208 -4.06 12.06 5.06
N VAL A 209 -3.27 11.20 4.42
CA VAL A 209 -2.31 11.60 3.39
C VAL A 209 -2.70 10.91 2.09
N GLU A 210 -3.11 11.69 1.10
CA GLU A 210 -3.58 11.21 -0.19
C GLU A 210 -2.56 11.55 -1.28
N VAL A 211 -1.84 10.53 -1.74
CA VAL A 211 -0.79 10.68 -2.76
C VAL A 211 -1.24 10.20 -4.15
N ALA A 212 -2.41 9.58 -4.24
CA ALA A 212 -2.96 9.07 -5.49
C ALA A 212 -3.82 10.14 -6.17
N SER A 213 -3.29 10.73 -7.24
CA SER A 213 -4.10 11.50 -8.17
C SER A 213 -4.92 10.57 -9.06
N ARG A 214 -6.12 11.00 -9.42
CA ARG A 214 -6.93 10.29 -10.41
C ARG A 214 -6.20 10.39 -11.76
N PRO A 215 -5.79 9.28 -12.38
CA PRO A 215 -5.09 9.36 -13.65
C PRO A 215 -6.05 9.85 -14.75
N PRO A 216 -5.54 10.55 -15.78
CA PRO A 216 -6.35 10.94 -16.92
C PRO A 216 -6.89 9.70 -17.65
N PHE A 217 -8.19 9.71 -17.95
CA PHE A 217 -8.89 8.63 -18.66
C PHE A 217 -8.98 8.90 -20.16
N ASP A 218 -8.01 9.63 -20.71
CA ASP A 218 -8.08 10.22 -22.05
C ASP A 218 -7.77 9.19 -23.16
N ASN A 219 -7.01 8.15 -22.82
CA ASN A 219 -6.61 7.10 -23.75
C ASN A 219 -7.65 5.98 -23.83
N LYS A 220 -8.03 5.59 -25.05
CA LYS A 220 -8.88 4.42 -25.32
C LYS A 220 -8.17 3.13 -24.91
N VAL A 221 -8.96 2.20 -24.34
CA VAL A 221 -8.50 0.85 -23.99
C VAL A 221 -8.12 0.09 -25.27
N LYS A 222 -6.91 -0.47 -25.32
CA LYS A 222 -6.32 -1.09 -26.52
C LYS A 222 -6.47 -2.61 -26.56
N ASP A 223 -6.33 -3.27 -25.42
CA ASP A 223 -6.32 -4.73 -25.31
C ASP A 223 -6.86 -5.19 -23.94
N ILE A 224 -6.88 -6.51 -23.71
CA ILE A 224 -7.41 -7.11 -22.48
C ILE A 224 -6.57 -6.79 -21.24
N LEU A 225 -5.26 -6.59 -21.38
CA LEU A 225 -4.38 -6.24 -20.27
C LEU A 225 -4.59 -4.78 -19.88
N ASP A 226 -4.72 -3.90 -20.86
CA ASP A 226 -5.08 -2.50 -20.67
C ASP A 226 -6.48 -2.35 -20.05
N LEU A 227 -7.45 -3.17 -20.48
CA LEU A 227 -8.78 -3.24 -19.84
C LEU A 227 -8.66 -3.64 -18.36
N GLY A 228 -7.91 -4.70 -18.06
CA GLY A 228 -7.70 -5.17 -16.69
C GLY A 228 -7.04 -4.11 -15.82
N SER A 229 -5.97 -3.48 -16.30
CA SER A 229 -5.30 -2.37 -15.61
C SER A 229 -6.23 -1.18 -15.38
N ARG A 230 -7.05 -0.83 -16.38
CA ARG A 230 -8.04 0.25 -16.29
C ARG A 230 -9.10 -0.04 -15.23
N LEU A 231 -9.61 -1.27 -15.15
CA LEU A 231 -10.58 -1.68 -14.14
C LEU A 231 -9.99 -1.63 -12.73
N ILE A 232 -8.75 -2.10 -12.54
CA ILE A 232 -8.03 -1.99 -11.27
C ILE A 232 -7.89 -0.52 -10.86
N THR A 233 -7.46 0.33 -11.80
CA THR A 233 -7.30 1.77 -11.57
C THR A 233 -8.60 2.43 -11.14
N ILE A 234 -9.73 2.10 -11.80
CA ILE A 234 -11.06 2.62 -11.44
C ILE A 234 -11.49 2.14 -10.06
N ALA A 235 -11.28 0.86 -9.74
CA ALA A 235 -11.60 0.29 -8.43
C ALA A 235 -10.82 1.01 -7.31
N VAL A 236 -9.51 1.21 -7.51
CA VAL A 236 -8.65 1.93 -6.58
C VAL A 236 -9.08 3.37 -6.38
N ASP A 237 -9.35 4.09 -7.47
CA ASP A 237 -9.83 5.49 -7.40
C ASP A 237 -11.17 5.58 -6.68
N ASN A 238 -12.14 4.70 -6.98
CA ASN A 238 -13.45 4.71 -6.35
C ASN A 238 -13.41 4.38 -4.85
N SER A 239 -12.44 3.57 -4.40
CA SER A 239 -12.37 3.09 -3.03
C SER A 239 -12.00 4.15 -1.98
N LYS A 240 -11.45 5.31 -2.40
CA LYS A 240 -11.00 6.36 -1.47
C LYS A 240 -12.11 7.30 -1.01
N TYR A 241 -13.22 7.38 -1.75
CA TYR A 241 -14.27 8.39 -1.59
C TYR A 241 -15.22 8.19 -0.39
N TYR A 242 -15.03 7.14 0.40
CA TYR A 242 -15.90 6.81 1.55
C TYR A 242 -15.29 7.18 2.90
N THR A 243 -14.55 8.30 2.96
CA THR A 243 -13.89 8.72 4.19
C THR A 243 -14.06 10.21 4.48
N ASN A 244 -14.10 10.55 5.77
CA ASN A 244 -14.17 11.93 6.24
C ASN A 244 -13.03 12.18 7.24
N PRO A 245 -11.81 12.47 6.74
CA PRO A 245 -10.67 12.79 7.60
C PRO A 245 -10.89 14.12 8.32
N PHE A 246 -10.26 14.29 9.48
CA PHE A 246 -10.23 15.57 10.18
C PHE A 246 -9.45 16.63 9.37
N ILE A 247 -8.32 16.22 8.80
CA ILE A 247 -7.50 16.99 7.86
C ILE A 247 -7.03 16.05 6.77
N ALA A 248 -7.23 16.43 5.52
CA ALA A 248 -6.60 15.78 4.37
C ALA A 248 -5.34 16.56 3.98
N LEU A 249 -4.24 15.83 3.79
CA LEU A 249 -3.00 16.31 3.19
C LEU A 249 -2.90 15.74 1.79
N GLU A 250 -2.99 16.63 0.80
CA GLU A 250 -3.02 16.31 -0.63
C GLU A 250 -1.80 16.98 -1.28
N PRO A 251 -0.61 16.36 -1.22
CA PRO A 251 0.60 16.96 -1.77
C PRO A 251 0.52 17.14 -3.29
N GLU A 252 1.00 18.28 -3.76
CA GLU A 252 1.27 18.52 -5.18
C GLU A 252 2.54 17.75 -5.57
N LEU A 253 2.39 16.72 -6.39
CA LEU A 253 3.48 15.80 -6.76
C LEU A 253 3.73 15.80 -8.27
N PRO A 254 4.99 15.61 -8.72
CA PRO A 254 5.29 15.34 -10.11
C PRO A 254 4.64 14.01 -10.55
N ASP A 255 4.32 13.91 -11.84
CA ASP A 255 3.88 12.65 -12.43
C ASP A 255 5.06 11.67 -12.50
N VAL A 256 4.94 10.54 -11.83
CA VAL A 256 6.02 9.55 -11.67
C VAL A 256 5.51 8.15 -11.98
N SER A 257 6.27 7.43 -12.79
CA SER A 257 6.01 6.03 -13.09
C SER A 257 6.63 5.11 -12.02
N LEU A 258 6.08 3.90 -11.89
CA LEU A 258 6.64 2.89 -10.99
C LEU A 258 8.11 2.59 -11.34
N GLY A 259 9.00 2.70 -10.34
CA GLY A 259 10.44 2.49 -10.52
C GLY A 259 11.21 3.71 -11.03
N ASP A 260 10.58 4.88 -11.15
CA ASP A 260 11.28 6.16 -11.32
C ASP A 260 11.66 6.75 -9.95
N PHE A 261 12.97 6.74 -9.66
CA PHE A 261 13.53 7.24 -8.41
C PHE A 261 14.23 8.59 -8.55
N ASN A 262 14.22 9.20 -9.74
CA ASN A 262 14.89 10.48 -9.97
C ASN A 262 14.21 11.63 -9.21
N GLU A 263 12.90 11.52 -8.98
CA GLU A 263 12.09 12.52 -8.31
C GLU A 263 11.96 12.26 -6.80
N THR A 264 12.71 11.32 -6.22
CA THR A 264 12.58 10.91 -4.80
C THR A 264 12.63 12.11 -3.84
N SER A 265 13.61 13.00 -3.96
CA SER A 265 13.73 14.19 -3.10
C SER A 265 12.53 15.13 -3.27
N ARG A 266 12.07 15.36 -4.51
CA ARG A 266 10.91 16.22 -4.78
C ARG A 266 9.61 15.64 -4.24
N LEU A 267 9.44 14.32 -4.26
CA LEU A 267 8.30 13.64 -3.65
C LEU A 267 8.29 13.86 -2.14
N ILE A 268 9.43 13.68 -1.46
CA ILE A 268 9.57 13.93 -0.02
C ILE A 268 9.26 15.40 0.29
N ASP A 269 9.83 16.33 -0.47
CA ASP A 269 9.60 17.76 -0.30
C ASP A 269 8.12 18.15 -0.50
N GLY A 270 7.45 17.59 -1.52
CA GLY A 270 6.03 17.81 -1.78
C GLY A 270 5.16 17.35 -0.60
N GLY A 271 5.46 16.18 -0.03
CA GLY A 271 4.82 15.69 1.18
C GLY A 271 5.00 16.64 2.37
N TYR A 272 6.24 17.09 2.61
CA TYR A 272 6.54 18.00 3.72
C TYR A 272 5.87 19.37 3.54
N LYS A 273 5.84 19.90 2.30
CA LYS A 273 5.13 21.14 1.96
C LYS A 273 3.64 21.02 2.28
N SER A 274 2.99 19.92 1.90
CA SER A 274 1.56 19.70 2.19
C SER A 274 1.26 19.70 3.70
N TYR A 275 2.19 19.15 4.51
CA TYR A 275 2.09 19.22 5.95
C TYR A 275 2.20 20.68 6.45
N LEU A 276 3.20 21.44 5.98
CA LEU A 276 3.40 22.83 6.38
C LEU A 276 2.18 23.70 6.08
N GLU A 277 1.51 23.49 4.95
CA GLU A 277 0.28 24.22 4.56
C GLU A 277 -0.88 24.02 5.54
N LYS A 278 -0.93 22.88 6.24
CA LYS A 278 -1.97 22.58 7.25
C LYS A 278 -1.44 22.59 8.68
N ARG A 279 -0.14 22.85 8.89
CA ARG A 279 0.56 22.72 10.18
C ARG A 279 -0.12 23.48 11.30
N GLU A 280 -0.49 24.74 11.08
CA GLU A 280 -1.17 25.53 12.11
C GLU A 280 -2.52 24.90 12.54
N LYS A 281 -3.28 24.38 11.56
CA LYS A 281 -4.56 23.72 11.83
C LYS A 281 -4.35 22.42 12.61
N ILE A 282 -3.29 21.66 12.28
CA ILE A 282 -2.91 20.44 12.99
C ILE A 282 -2.55 20.78 14.45
N LEU A 283 -1.63 21.73 14.67
CA LEU A 283 -1.13 22.09 16.00
C LEU A 283 -2.19 22.70 16.91
N LYS A 284 -3.10 23.54 16.38
CA LYS A 284 -4.24 24.08 17.15
C LYS A 284 -5.18 23.00 17.68
N ASN A 285 -5.11 21.78 17.13
CA ASN A 285 -6.05 20.70 17.34
C ASN A 285 -5.42 19.42 17.89
N TYR A 286 -4.12 19.44 18.15
CA TYR A 286 -3.33 18.35 18.71
C TYR A 286 -3.58 18.22 20.22
#